data_AF-X5IEB7-F1
#
_entry.id   AF-X5IEB7-F1
#
_cell.length_a   1.000
_cell.length_b   1.000
_cell.length_c   1.000
_cell.angle_alpha   90.00
_cell.angle_beta   90.00
_cell.angle_gamma   90.00
#
_symmetry.space_group_name_H-M   'P 1'
#
loop_
_entity.id
_entity.type
_entity.pdbx_description
1 polymer ?
#
loop_
_entity_poly.entity_id
_entity_poly.type
_entity_poly.pdbx_seq_one_letter_code
_entity_poly.pdbx_strand_id
1 'polypeptide(L)'
;MQQELIRKKIIEFLQWNDKNGYYTEERCDLEEVPRMTYKESIKYFFGVINGDFYNSKADNIFELTYEEVIRLSKENNFYEDTKRKLKRLIKGNIKYNEIV
;
A
#
# COMPACT_ATOMS: atom_id res chain seq x y z
N MET A 1 10.85 7.07 13.94
CA MET A 1 11.72 5.92 13.58
C MET A 1 10.96 4.68 13.13
N GLN A 2 10.04 4.13 13.94
CA GLN A 2 9.35 2.87 13.56
C GLN A 2 8.39 3.01 12.37
N GLN A 3 7.60 4.10 12.30
CA GLN A 3 6.71 4.36 11.17
C GLN A 3 7.47 4.53 9.85
N GLU A 4 8.58 5.27 9.87
CA GLU A 4 9.45 5.44 8.69
C GLU A 4 10.03 4.11 8.21
N LEU A 5 10.45 3.23 9.13
CA LEU A 5 10.94 1.90 8.76
C LEU A 5 9.86 1.06 8.08
N ILE A 6 8.64 1.08 8.62
CA ILE A 6 7.50 0.36 8.05
C ILE A 6 7.13 0.95 6.67
N ARG A 7 7.08 2.27 6.56
CA ARG A 7 6.81 3.00 5.31
C ARG A 7 7.78 2.59 4.21
N LYS A 8 9.09 2.56 4.50
CA LYS A 8 10.12 2.11 3.56
C LYS A 8 9.91 0.66 3.11
N LYS A 9 9.65 -0.26 4.04
CA LYS A 9 9.35 -1.67 3.70
C LYS A 9 8.12 -1.81 2.80
N ILE A 10 7.09 -1.02 3.04
CA ILE A 10 5.89 -1.01 2.20
C ILE A 10 6.23 -0.48 0.80
N ILE A 11 6.97 0.62 0.69
CA ILE A 11 7.38 1.19 -0.60
C ILE A 11 8.25 0.20 -1.38
N GLU A 12 9.24 -0.43 -0.74
CA GLU A 12 10.08 -1.47 -1.33
C GLU A 12 9.26 -2.68 -1.82
N PHE A 13 8.20 -3.05 -1.10
CA PHE A 13 7.28 -4.09 -1.56
C PHE A 13 6.46 -3.65 -2.77
N LEU A 14 5.91 -2.42 -2.72
CA LEU A 14 5.05 -1.86 -3.77
C LEU A 14 5.79 -1.65 -5.09
N GLN A 15 7.10 -1.39 -5.03
CA GLN A 15 8.00 -1.35 -6.19
C GLN A 15 7.91 -2.58 -7.09
N TRP A 16 7.62 -3.76 -6.53
CA TRP A 16 7.54 -4.99 -7.32
C TRP A 16 6.17 -5.24 -7.97
N ASN A 17 5.19 -4.35 -7.81
CA ASN A 17 3.89 -4.47 -8.46
C ASN A 17 3.87 -3.69 -9.79
N ASP A 18 3.82 -4.42 -10.90
CA ASP A 18 3.88 -3.92 -12.27
C ASP A 18 2.67 -3.05 -12.68
N LYS A 19 1.52 -3.19 -12.00
CA LYS A 19 0.27 -2.53 -12.39
C LYS A 19 0.20 -1.03 -12.07
N ASN A 20 1.00 -0.54 -11.11
CA ASN A 20 0.77 0.79 -10.51
C ASN A 20 1.96 1.75 -10.65
N GLY A 21 3.00 1.37 -11.40
CA GLY A 21 4.24 2.12 -11.52
C GLY A 21 5.20 1.91 -10.34
N TYR A 22 6.48 2.12 -10.60
CA TYR A 22 7.57 1.92 -9.63
C TYR A 22 7.72 3.16 -8.73
N TYR A 23 7.26 3.07 -7.48
CA TYR A 23 7.42 4.13 -6.47
C TYR A 23 8.77 4.02 -5.75
N THR A 24 9.68 4.97 -5.99
CA THR A 24 10.89 5.13 -5.18
C THR A 24 11.01 6.53 -4.63
N GLU A 25 11.69 6.66 -3.50
CA GLU A 25 12.07 7.96 -2.96
C GLU A 25 12.91 8.75 -3.99
N GLU A 26 13.81 8.08 -4.72
CA GLU A 26 14.64 8.69 -5.77
C GLU A 26 13.78 9.30 -6.88
N ARG A 27 12.74 8.60 -7.35
CA ARG A 27 11.81 9.13 -8.36
C ARG A 27 11.00 10.29 -7.79
N CYS A 28 10.57 10.23 -6.54
CA CYS A 28 9.88 11.35 -5.91
C CYS A 28 10.76 12.61 -5.86
N ASP A 29 12.04 12.44 -5.51
CA ASP A 29 13.00 13.54 -5.46
C ASP A 29 13.29 14.12 -6.85
N LEU A 30 13.47 13.27 -7.88
CA LEU A 30 13.72 13.70 -9.27
C LEU A 30 12.54 14.45 -9.89
N GLU A 31 11.31 14.01 -9.60
CA GLU A 31 10.08 14.60 -10.13
C GLU A 31 9.57 15.76 -9.25
N GLU A 32 10.29 16.11 -8.19
CA GLU A 32 9.90 17.11 -7.18
C GLU A 32 8.50 16.86 -6.57
N VAL A 33 8.08 15.59 -6.49
CA VAL A 33 6.77 15.22 -5.94
C VAL A 33 6.88 14.80 -4.46
N PRO A 34 5.85 15.07 -3.65
CA PRO A 34 5.85 14.66 -2.25
C PRO A 34 6.03 13.15 -2.09
N ARG A 35 6.96 12.76 -1.21
CA ARG A 35 7.13 11.36 -0.80
C ARG A 35 5.89 10.86 -0.10
N MET A 36 5.57 9.58 -0.33
CA MET A 36 4.41 8.94 0.27
C MET A 36 4.56 8.90 1.79
N THR A 37 3.54 9.40 2.51
CA THR A 37 3.51 9.35 3.99
C THR A 37 3.29 7.93 4.51
N TYR A 38 3.47 7.72 5.81
CA TYR A 38 3.12 6.44 6.44
C TYR A 38 1.67 6.02 6.16
N LYS A 39 0.69 6.92 6.36
CA LYS A 39 -0.73 6.63 6.09
C LYS A 39 -0.96 6.28 4.62
N GLU A 40 -0.37 7.06 3.72
CA GLU A 40 -0.51 6.82 2.29
C GLU A 40 0.10 5.49 1.87
N SER A 41 1.25 5.09 2.45
CA SER A 41 1.86 3.78 2.17
C SER A 41 0.94 2.62 2.57
N ILE A 42 0.27 2.73 3.73
CA ILE A 42 -0.71 1.75 4.18
C ILE A 42 -1.93 1.74 3.26
N LYS A 43 -2.44 2.92 2.89
CA LYS A 43 -3.58 3.07 1.97
C LYS A 43 -3.30 2.35 0.64
N TYR A 44 -2.12 2.59 0.10
CA TYR A 44 -1.68 2.03 -1.17
C TYR A 44 -1.49 0.51 -1.09
N PHE A 45 -0.92 0.02 0.03
CA PHE A 45 -0.84 -1.41 0.29
C PHE A 45 -2.21 -2.08 0.27
N PHE A 46 -3.22 -1.49 0.91
CA PHE A 46 -4.59 -2.00 0.87
C PHE A 46 -5.17 -2.03 -0.55
N GLY A 47 -4.94 -0.96 -1.32
CA GLY A 47 -5.30 -0.88 -2.73
C GLY A 47 -4.68 -1.99 -3.57
N VAL A 48 -3.39 -2.24 -3.40
CA VAL A 48 -2.66 -3.29 -4.13
C VAL A 48 -3.12 -4.69 -3.77
N ILE A 49 -3.27 -5.00 -2.48
CA ILE A 49 -3.66 -6.34 -2.03
C ILE A 49 -5.09 -6.68 -2.43
N ASN A 50 -5.97 -5.68 -2.52
CA ASN A 50 -7.39 -5.86 -2.84
C ASN A 50 -7.77 -5.09 -4.12
N GLY A 51 -6.89 -5.14 -5.13
CA GLY A 51 -6.98 -4.32 -6.34
C GLY A 51 -8.32 -4.45 -7.06
N ASP A 52 -8.83 -5.67 -7.24
CA ASP A 52 -10.10 -5.91 -7.92
C ASP A 52 -11.28 -5.19 -7.24
N PHE A 53 -11.26 -5.14 -5.90
CA PHE A 53 -12.29 -4.44 -5.15
C PHE A 53 -12.14 -2.93 -5.26
N TYR A 54 -10.94 -2.37 -5.03
CA TYR A 54 -10.76 -0.92 -5.02
C TYR A 54 -10.86 -0.30 -6.41
N ASN A 55 -10.42 -1.00 -7.47
CA ASN A 55 -10.64 -0.59 -8.86
C ASN A 55 -12.12 -0.59 -9.24
N SER A 56 -12.98 -1.30 -8.48
CA SER A 56 -14.44 -1.23 -8.64
C SER A 56 -15.07 -0.03 -7.93
N LYS A 57 -14.31 0.74 -7.12
CA LYS A 57 -14.81 1.86 -6.31
C LYS A 57 -14.34 3.21 -6.81
N ALA A 58 -13.13 3.28 -7.37
CA ALA A 58 -12.53 4.48 -7.91
C ALA A 58 -11.58 4.10 -9.05
N ASP A 59 -11.37 5.02 -9.99
CA ASP A 59 -10.41 4.81 -11.08
C ASP A 59 -8.98 4.73 -10.54
N ASN A 60 -8.72 5.43 -9.42
CA ASN A 60 -7.44 5.38 -8.71
C ASN A 60 -7.63 5.35 -7.18
N ILE A 61 -6.83 4.54 -6.47
CA ILE A 61 -6.81 4.49 -5.00
C ILE A 61 -6.45 5.85 -4.35
N PHE A 62 -5.81 6.77 -5.07
CA PHE A 62 -5.52 8.13 -4.59
C PHE A 62 -6.77 9.00 -4.44
N GLU A 63 -7.87 8.66 -5.12
CA GLU A 63 -9.16 9.35 -4.98
C GLU A 63 -9.84 9.02 -3.64
N LEU A 64 -9.48 7.89 -3.02
CA LEU A 64 -9.97 7.50 -1.71
C LEU A 64 -9.08 8.06 -0.61
N THR A 65 -9.71 8.50 0.47
CA THR A 65 -9.02 8.85 1.71
C THR A 65 -8.54 7.59 2.43
N TYR A 66 -7.54 7.74 3.32
CA TYR A 66 -7.10 6.64 4.18
C TYR A 66 -8.28 6.07 4.99
N GLU A 67 -9.09 6.95 5.56
CA GLU A 67 -10.24 6.59 6.39
C GLU A 67 -11.30 5.81 5.58
N GLU A 68 -11.56 6.17 4.33
CA GLU A 68 -12.46 5.42 3.44
C GLU A 68 -11.91 4.05 3.09
N VAL A 69 -10.63 3.94 2.76
CA VAL A 69 -9.99 2.66 2.46
C VAL A 69 -10.11 1.71 3.66
N ILE A 70 -9.82 2.20 4.87
CA ILE A 70 -9.98 1.42 6.09
C ILE A 70 -11.45 1.05 6.33
N ARG A 71 -12.39 1.98 6.17
CA ARG A 71 -13.83 1.72 6.34
C ARG A 71 -14.31 0.63 5.38
N LEU A 72 -14.06 0.80 4.08
CA LEU A 72 -14.46 -0.15 3.04
C LEU A 72 -13.88 -1.54 3.29
N SER A 73 -12.62 -1.64 3.71
CA SER A 73 -12.00 -2.93 4.02
C SER A 73 -12.65 -3.68 5.18
N LYS A 74 -13.19 -2.95 6.16
CA LYS A 74 -13.92 -3.53 7.29
C LYS A 74 -15.32 -3.96 6.86
N GLU A 75 -16.03 -3.09 6.14
CA GLU A 75 -17.38 -3.38 5.60
C GLU A 75 -17.38 -4.62 4.67
N ASN A 76 -16.25 -4.89 4.02
CA ASN A 76 -16.09 -6.01 3.08
C ASN A 76 -15.23 -7.16 3.63
N ASN A 77 -15.01 -7.21 4.95
CA ASN A 77 -14.40 -8.33 5.67
C ASN A 77 -12.95 -8.73 5.30
N PHE A 78 -12.19 -7.86 4.64
CA PHE A 78 -10.78 -8.12 4.28
C PHE A 78 -9.76 -7.29 5.07
N TYR A 79 -10.21 -6.41 5.97
CA TYR A 79 -9.32 -5.58 6.79
C TYR A 79 -8.31 -6.40 7.61
N GLU A 80 -8.77 -7.40 8.37
CA GLU A 80 -7.88 -8.18 9.24
C GLU A 80 -6.95 -9.10 8.44
N ASP A 81 -7.39 -9.62 7.28
CA ASP A 81 -6.52 -10.36 6.37
C ASP A 81 -5.40 -9.45 5.83
N THR A 82 -5.77 -8.28 5.30
CA THR A 82 -4.80 -7.32 4.75
C THR A 82 -3.83 -6.84 5.83
N LYS A 83 -4.31 -6.60 7.05
CA LYS A 83 -3.47 -6.24 8.20
C LYS A 83 -2.53 -7.37 8.63
N ARG A 84 -2.96 -8.63 8.56
CA ARG A 84 -2.10 -9.79 8.81
C ARG A 84 -1.01 -9.90 7.74
N LYS A 85 -1.35 -9.72 6.47
CA LYS A 85 -0.42 -9.64 5.34
C LYS A 85 0.62 -8.54 5.55
N LEU A 86 0.17 -7.34 5.93
CA LEU A 86 1.05 -6.22 6.28
C LEU A 86 1.98 -6.56 7.46
N LYS A 87 1.49 -7.17 8.53
CA LYS A 87 2.33 -7.61 9.66
C LYS A 87 3.40 -8.61 9.23
N ARG A 88 3.07 -9.53 8.30
CA ARG A 88 4.03 -10.48 7.74
C ARG A 88 5.12 -9.74 6.95
N LEU A 89 4.73 -8.79 6.09
CA LEU A 89 5.68 -7.93 5.37
C LEU A 89 6.62 -7.18 6.32
N ILE A 90 6.09 -6.61 7.41
CA ILE A 90 6.91 -5.87 8.38
C ILE A 90 7.91 -6.80 9.09
N LYS A 91 7.52 -8.05 9.37
CA LYS A 91 8.34 -9.04 10.10
C LYS A 91 9.42 -9.73 9.25
N GLY A 92 9.36 -9.70 7.91
CA GLY A 92 10.31 -10.40 7.04
C GLY A 92 10.67 -9.65 5.74
N ASN A 93 11.41 -10.32 4.84
CA ASN A 93 11.66 -9.92 3.45
C ASN A 93 10.78 -10.77 2.53
N ILE A 94 9.47 -10.55 2.61
CA ILE A 94 8.47 -11.36 1.88
C ILE A 94 8.23 -10.73 0.51
N LYS A 95 8.31 -11.53 -0.56
CA LYS A 95 8.05 -11.09 -1.94
C LYS A 95 6.55 -10.99 -2.22
N TYR A 96 6.15 -10.22 -3.23
CA TYR A 96 4.75 -10.03 -3.66
C TYR A 96 3.95 -11.34 -3.74
N ASN A 97 4.51 -12.36 -4.40
CA ASN A 97 3.89 -13.67 -4.63
C ASN A 97 3.66 -14.51 -3.37
N GLU A 98 4.19 -14.10 -2.22
CA GLU A 98 4.01 -14.79 -0.93
C GLU A 98 2.93 -14.13 -0.05
N ILE A 99 2.39 -12.99 -0.52
CA ILE A 99 1.39 -12.17 0.18
C ILE A 99 0.06 -12.13 -0.58
N VAL A 100 0.10 -12.09 -1.92
CA VAL A 100 -1.08 -11.95 -2.80
C VAL A 100 -1.61 -13.32 -3.19
#